data_AF-A0A3B3XJS4-F1
#
_entry.id   AF-A0A3B3XJS4-F1
#
_cell.length_a   1.000
_cell.length_b   1.000
_cell.length_c   1.000
_cell.angle_alpha   90.00
_cell.angle_beta   90.00
_cell.angle_gamma   90.00
#
_symmetry.space_group_name_H-M   'P 1'
#
loop_
_entity.id
_entity.type
_entity.pdbx_description
1 polymer ?
#
loop_
_entity_poly.entity_id
_entity_poly.type
_entity_poly.pdbx_seq_one_letter_code
_entity_poly.pdbx_strand_id
1 'polypeptide(L)'
;MLRFYVLLVPLCKAYGDILYADFGDNVTLHCFYTSSASHLNWYKQMPGEPPQIISTFYKHLPSSNTLHRQFKDNKRLSVYTKEGLYDLKISDIRDSDSALYYCGFTSISITEFDNGTFLLLKNSSCKTFLHQSDSISAQPGGSVTLNCTMLTGTVNGDHSVYWFRKNSEGSDLGTLYTTTQSGGPCARSPEDGPAVHSCVYSLPKRNVTVSDAGTYHCAVASCGRILFGPGTRLNVGGSHQEPGNAADTQVSYLK
;
A
#
# COMPACT_ATOMS: atom_id res chain seq x y z
N MET A 1 10.36 0.20 -31.16
CA MET A 1 9.33 0.78 -30.28
C MET A 1 8.48 -0.35 -29.74
N LEU A 2 8.76 -0.83 -28.53
CA LEU A 2 8.04 -1.95 -27.92
C LEU A 2 6.97 -1.37 -26.99
N ARG A 3 5.72 -1.39 -27.43
CA ARG A 3 4.56 -0.94 -26.64
C ARG A 3 4.17 -2.08 -25.70
N PHE A 4 4.47 -1.94 -24.41
CA PHE A 4 3.93 -2.83 -23.38
C PHE A 4 2.53 -2.36 -23.01
N TYR A 5 1.53 -3.11 -23.46
CA TYR A 5 0.13 -2.93 -23.07
C TYR A 5 -0.08 -3.66 -21.74
N VAL A 6 -0.37 -2.91 -20.67
CA VAL A 6 -0.76 -3.49 -19.38
C VAL A 6 -2.25 -3.23 -19.20
N LEU A 7 -3.05 -4.28 -19.28
CA LEU A 7 -4.47 -4.28 -19.01
C LEU A 7 -4.69 -4.06 -17.51
N LEU A 8 -5.27 -2.91 -17.14
CA LEU A 8 -5.92 -2.74 -15.83
C LEU A 8 -7.30 -3.39 -15.91
N VAL A 9 -7.30 -4.72 -15.79
CA VAL A 9 -8.39 -5.46 -15.14
C VAL A 9 -8.52 -4.86 -13.72
N PRO A 10 -9.69 -4.88 -13.05
CA PRO A 10 -9.72 -4.67 -11.60
C PRO A 10 -8.76 -5.67 -10.93
N LEU A 11 -7.52 -5.24 -10.67
CA LEU A 11 -6.43 -6.05 -10.13
C LEU A 11 -6.55 -6.21 -8.60
N CYS A 12 -7.77 -6.14 -8.08
CA CYS A 12 -8.12 -6.66 -6.77
C CYS A 12 -9.23 -7.72 -6.90
N LYS A 13 -9.11 -8.64 -7.85
CA LYS A 13 -9.20 -10.03 -7.43
C LYS A 13 -7.86 -10.33 -6.76
N ALA A 14 -7.81 -10.24 -5.43
CA ALA A 14 -6.74 -10.88 -4.69
C ALA A 14 -6.76 -12.34 -5.14
N TYR A 15 -5.78 -12.75 -5.94
CA TYR A 15 -5.61 -14.14 -6.30
C TYR A 15 -4.88 -14.76 -5.10
N GLY A 16 -5.63 -15.02 -4.03
CA GLY A 16 -5.14 -15.37 -2.71
C GLY A 16 -6.22 -15.17 -1.65
N ASP A 17 -6.24 -16.02 -0.62
CA ASP A 17 -7.26 -15.95 0.43
C ASP A 17 -7.00 -14.76 1.37
N ILE A 18 -8.05 -14.15 1.91
CA ILE A 18 -7.92 -13.13 2.95
C ILE A 18 -8.19 -13.79 4.30
N LEU A 19 -7.21 -13.72 5.19
CA LEU A 19 -7.33 -14.20 6.55
C LEU A 19 -7.34 -13.02 7.53
N TYR A 20 -8.44 -12.89 8.27
CA TYR A 20 -8.57 -11.88 9.32
C TYR A 20 -8.15 -12.47 10.67
N ALA A 21 -7.28 -11.77 11.38
CA ALA A 21 -6.84 -12.13 12.73
C ALA A 21 -7.02 -10.95 13.70
N ASP A 22 -7.17 -11.27 14.98
CA ASP A 22 -7.16 -10.31 16.07
C ASP A 22 -5.76 -10.19 16.69
N PHE A 23 -5.51 -9.10 17.41
CA PHE A 23 -4.22 -8.88 18.05
C PHE A 23 -3.95 -9.96 19.09
N GLY A 24 -2.75 -10.56 19.05
CA GLY A 24 -2.36 -11.65 19.95
C GLY A 24 -2.80 -13.05 19.50
N ASP A 25 -3.54 -13.18 18.38
CA ASP A 25 -3.93 -14.48 17.84
C ASP A 25 -2.72 -15.32 17.43
N ASN A 26 -2.95 -16.62 17.26
CA ASN A 26 -2.01 -17.55 16.63
C ASN A 26 -2.58 -18.03 15.31
N VAL A 27 -1.88 -17.77 14.22
CA VAL A 27 -2.29 -18.10 12.86
C VAL A 27 -1.40 -19.20 12.29
N THR A 28 -2.00 -20.13 11.57
CA THR A 28 -1.29 -21.10 10.71
C THR A 28 -1.67 -20.84 9.27
N LEU A 29 -0.66 -20.60 8.44
CA LEU A 29 -0.78 -20.45 6.99
C LEU A 29 -0.36 -21.76 6.35
N HIS A 30 -1.28 -22.32 5.56
CA HIS A 30 -1.10 -23.66 5.00
C HIS A 30 -0.40 -23.59 3.65
N CYS A 31 0.56 -24.50 3.45
CA CYS A 31 1.20 -24.69 2.15
C CYS A 31 1.27 -26.18 1.83
N PHE A 32 0.59 -26.54 0.74
CA PHE A 32 0.57 -27.89 0.21
C PHE A 32 1.51 -28.00 -0.98
N TYR A 33 2.26 -29.09 -1.05
CA TYR A 33 3.20 -29.32 -2.14
C TYR A 33 3.09 -30.74 -2.68
N THR A 34 3.48 -30.91 -3.94
CA THR A 34 3.41 -32.20 -4.64
C THR A 34 4.66 -33.03 -4.37
N SER A 35 4.57 -34.34 -4.61
CA SER A 35 5.70 -35.26 -4.42
C SER A 35 6.94 -34.92 -5.26
N SER A 36 6.82 -34.09 -6.30
CA SER A 36 7.93 -33.64 -7.15
C SER A 36 8.71 -32.44 -6.59
N ALA A 37 8.18 -31.69 -5.62
CA ALA A 37 8.82 -30.51 -5.01
C ALA A 37 10.15 -30.87 -4.35
N SER A 38 11.25 -30.17 -4.60
CA SER A 38 12.55 -30.44 -3.98
C SER A 38 12.90 -29.42 -2.89
N HIS A 39 12.77 -28.14 -3.22
CA HIS A 39 12.99 -27.00 -2.33
C HIS A 39 11.68 -26.28 -2.10
N LEU A 40 11.44 -25.87 -0.86
CA LEU A 40 10.26 -25.14 -0.45
C LEU A 40 10.65 -23.85 0.24
N ASN A 41 9.89 -22.79 -0.02
CA ASN A 41 10.17 -21.46 0.46
C ASN A 41 8.90 -20.80 0.96
N TRP A 42 8.99 -20.07 2.07
CA TRP A 42 7.97 -19.13 2.51
C TRP A 42 8.45 -17.71 2.27
N TYR A 43 7.55 -16.87 1.76
CA TYR A 43 7.78 -15.45 1.53
C TYR A 43 6.79 -14.62 2.32
N LYS A 44 7.28 -13.48 2.81
CA LYS A 44 6.47 -12.36 3.30
C LYS A 44 6.68 -11.19 2.36
N GLN A 45 5.60 -10.60 1.87
CA GLN A 45 5.63 -9.40 1.06
C GLN A 45 4.73 -8.33 1.67
N MET A 46 5.38 -7.25 2.12
CA MET A 46 4.66 -6.03 2.50
C MET A 46 4.18 -5.31 1.24
N PRO A 47 3.01 -4.65 1.26
CA PRO A 47 2.53 -3.94 0.09
C PRO A 47 3.54 -2.90 -0.38
N GLY A 48 3.92 -2.97 -1.66
CA GLY A 48 4.89 -2.04 -2.25
C GLY A 48 6.37 -2.41 -2.07
N GLU A 49 6.66 -3.43 -1.28
CA GLU A 49 8.02 -3.91 -1.01
C GLU A 49 8.34 -5.19 -1.81
N PRO A 50 9.63 -5.48 -2.05
CA PRO A 50 10.04 -6.77 -2.61
C PRO A 50 9.77 -7.92 -1.62
N PRO A 51 9.49 -9.14 -2.12
CA PRO A 51 9.33 -10.30 -1.27
C PRO A 51 10.56 -10.61 -0.42
N GLN A 52 10.33 -11.01 0.83
CA GLN A 52 11.36 -11.38 1.78
C GLN A 52 11.21 -12.87 2.12
N ILE A 53 12.31 -13.63 1.98
CA ILE A 53 12.32 -15.06 2.32
C ILE A 53 12.25 -15.20 3.84
N ILE A 54 11.24 -15.91 4.32
CA ILE A 54 11.06 -16.27 5.73
C ILE A 54 11.82 -17.55 6.02
N SER A 55 11.53 -18.61 5.26
CA SER A 55 12.03 -19.95 5.52
C SER A 55 12.34 -20.70 4.24
N THR A 56 13.39 -21.53 4.26
CA THR A 56 13.72 -22.47 3.19
C THR A 56 13.79 -23.89 3.76
N PHE A 57 13.34 -24.87 2.99
CA PHE A 57 13.38 -26.28 3.36
C PHE A 57 13.69 -27.16 2.15
N TYR A 58 14.68 -28.05 2.28
CA TYR A 58 14.97 -29.09 1.30
C TYR A 58 14.33 -30.40 1.75
N LYS A 59 13.31 -30.87 1.03
CA LYS A 59 12.45 -31.98 1.53
C LYS A 59 13.21 -33.27 1.82
N HIS A 60 14.32 -33.52 1.12
CA HIS A 60 15.11 -34.75 1.24
C HIS A 60 16.08 -34.71 2.44
N LEU A 61 16.17 -33.57 3.12
CA LEU A 61 16.97 -33.41 4.34
C LEU A 61 16.11 -32.72 5.41
N PRO A 62 15.41 -33.47 6.28
CA PRO A 62 14.49 -32.90 7.28
C PRO A 62 15.12 -31.80 8.16
N SER A 63 16.42 -31.92 8.48
CA SER A 63 17.17 -30.94 9.27
C SER A 63 17.54 -29.65 8.53
N SER A 64 17.19 -29.52 7.25
CA SER A 64 17.55 -28.35 6.43
C SER A 64 16.65 -27.13 6.63
N ASN A 65 15.52 -27.28 7.32
CA ASN A 65 14.59 -26.18 7.55
C ASN A 65 15.29 -25.04 8.30
N THR A 66 15.31 -23.86 7.68
CA THR A 66 16.01 -22.69 8.19
C THR A 66 15.15 -21.46 8.06
N LEU A 67 15.10 -20.64 9.11
CA LEU A 67 14.57 -19.27 9.07
C LEU A 67 15.68 -18.26 8.74
N HIS A 68 15.35 -17.23 7.96
CA HIS A 68 16.32 -16.30 7.38
C HIS A 68 16.25 -14.89 7.97
N ARG A 69 17.40 -14.20 7.98
CA ARG A 69 17.53 -12.77 8.30
C ARG A 69 16.75 -12.37 9.56
N GLN A 70 15.91 -11.34 9.48
CA GLN A 70 15.08 -10.84 10.57
C GLN A 70 14.06 -11.87 11.13
N PHE A 71 13.81 -12.96 10.42
CA PHE A 71 12.89 -14.01 10.85
C PHE A 71 13.59 -15.09 11.68
N LYS A 72 14.92 -15.19 11.63
CA LYS A 72 15.69 -16.23 12.33
C LYS A 72 15.53 -16.15 13.85
N ASP A 73 15.57 -14.95 14.41
CA ASP A 73 15.51 -14.73 15.86
C ASP A 73 14.07 -14.46 16.36
N ASN A 74 13.09 -14.45 15.45
CA ASN A 74 11.71 -14.19 15.79
C ASN A 74 11.03 -15.45 16.35
N LYS A 75 10.98 -15.55 17.68
CA LYS A 75 10.35 -16.67 18.42
C LYS A 75 8.86 -16.87 18.13
N ARG A 76 8.20 -15.89 17.51
CA ARG A 76 6.79 -15.98 17.12
C ARG A 76 6.59 -16.77 15.83
N LEU A 77 7.65 -16.93 15.03
CA LEU A 77 7.61 -17.65 13.77
C LEU A 77 8.13 -19.07 13.97
N SER A 78 7.38 -20.03 13.45
CA SER A 78 7.82 -21.42 13.36
C SER A 78 7.26 -22.05 12.09
N VAL A 79 7.92 -23.11 11.63
CA VAL A 79 7.47 -23.86 10.45
C VAL A 79 7.20 -25.29 10.88
N TYR A 80 6.05 -25.82 10.46
CA TYR A 80 5.66 -27.20 10.70
C TYR A 80 5.70 -27.97 9.39
N THR A 81 6.46 -29.06 9.36
CA THR A 81 6.66 -29.85 8.15
C THR A 81 6.14 -31.27 8.34
N LYS A 82 5.43 -31.76 7.34
CA LYS A 82 5.00 -33.15 7.18
C LYS A 82 5.03 -33.48 5.68
N GLU A 83 4.99 -34.75 5.33
CA GLU A 83 4.80 -35.14 3.93
C GLU A 83 3.60 -34.41 3.30
N GLY A 84 3.88 -33.67 2.22
CA GLY A 84 2.90 -32.86 1.48
C GLY A 84 2.52 -31.53 2.12
N LEU A 85 3.12 -31.16 3.27
CA LEU A 85 2.72 -29.99 4.06
C LEU A 85 3.92 -29.21 4.62
N TYR A 86 3.88 -27.90 4.45
CA TYR A 86 4.95 -26.98 4.83
C TYR A 86 4.36 -25.71 5.46
N ASP A 87 3.73 -25.83 6.62
CA ASP A 87 2.93 -24.74 7.19
C ASP A 87 3.78 -23.70 7.93
N LEU A 88 3.45 -22.43 7.74
CA LEU A 88 4.02 -21.33 8.52
C LEU A 88 3.09 -20.98 9.68
N LYS A 89 3.63 -20.97 10.89
CA LYS A 89 2.92 -20.56 12.11
C LYS A 89 3.44 -19.23 12.60
N ILE A 90 2.53 -18.32 12.89
CA ILE A 90 2.80 -16.99 13.44
C ILE A 90 1.99 -16.86 14.74
N SER A 91 2.67 -16.83 15.88
CA SER A 91 2.03 -16.59 17.17
C SER A 91 2.06 -15.11 17.56
N ASP A 92 1.15 -14.73 18.47
CA ASP A 92 1.05 -13.36 18.99
C ASP A 92 1.04 -12.35 17.83
N ILE A 93 -0.01 -12.40 16.99
CA ILE A 93 -0.15 -11.54 15.81
C ILE A 93 -0.08 -10.06 16.22
N ARG A 94 0.73 -9.29 15.47
CA ARG A 94 0.92 -7.84 15.64
C ARG A 94 0.63 -7.09 14.33
N ASP A 95 0.51 -5.76 14.41
CA ASP A 95 0.33 -4.90 13.24
C ASP A 95 1.39 -5.15 12.15
N SER A 96 2.64 -5.37 12.54
CA SER A 96 3.74 -5.66 11.62
C SER A 96 3.59 -6.96 10.83
N ASP A 97 2.71 -7.86 11.26
CA ASP A 97 2.46 -9.15 10.60
C ASP A 97 1.37 -9.06 9.52
N SER A 98 0.70 -7.92 9.36
CA SER A 98 -0.22 -7.75 8.23
C SER A 98 0.57 -7.62 6.92
N ALA A 99 0.45 -8.62 6.05
CA ALA A 99 1.21 -8.75 4.80
C ALA A 99 0.61 -9.84 3.89
N LEU A 100 1.10 -9.93 2.65
CA LEU A 100 0.92 -11.10 1.80
C LEU A 100 1.95 -12.16 2.19
N TYR A 101 1.48 -13.37 2.46
CA TYR A 101 2.32 -14.53 2.71
C TYR A 101 2.04 -15.56 1.64
N TYR A 102 3.07 -16.14 1.05
CA TYR A 102 2.89 -17.15 0.01
C TYR A 102 4.07 -18.12 0.05
N CYS A 103 3.79 -19.38 -0.26
CA CYS A 103 4.82 -20.38 -0.39
C CYS A 103 5.12 -20.65 -1.86
N GLY A 104 6.32 -21.18 -2.12
CA GLY A 104 6.68 -21.68 -3.43
C GLY A 104 7.55 -22.91 -3.32
N PHE A 105 7.41 -23.81 -4.28
CA PHE A 105 8.24 -25.00 -4.37
C PHE A 105 8.90 -25.11 -5.73
N THR A 106 10.14 -25.58 -5.73
CA THR A 106 10.93 -25.81 -6.93
C THR A 106 11.00 -27.31 -7.18
N SER A 107 10.48 -27.76 -8.32
CA SER A 107 10.73 -29.09 -8.87
C SER A 107 12.11 -29.12 -9.56
N ILE A 108 12.37 -30.01 -10.52
CA ILE A 108 13.70 -30.11 -11.17
C ILE A 108 14.06 -28.81 -11.92
N SER A 109 13.08 -28.14 -12.51
CA SER A 109 13.32 -26.98 -13.37
C SER A 109 12.25 -25.88 -13.26
N ILE A 110 11.14 -26.15 -12.56
CA ILE A 110 10.01 -25.21 -12.46
C ILE A 110 9.80 -24.85 -11.01
N THR A 111 9.67 -23.55 -10.74
CA THR A 111 9.21 -23.04 -9.45
C THR A 111 7.75 -22.63 -9.58
N GLU A 112 6.90 -23.21 -8.73
CA GLU A 112 5.49 -22.89 -8.63
C GLU A 112 5.24 -22.19 -7.30
N PHE A 113 4.32 -21.23 -7.29
CA PHE A 113 3.90 -20.50 -6.10
C PHE A 113 2.43 -20.82 -5.82
N ASP A 114 2.07 -20.88 -4.55
CA ASP A 114 0.67 -20.84 -4.18
C ASP A 114 0.06 -19.45 -4.46
N ASN A 115 -1.26 -19.35 -4.31
CA ASN A 115 -1.95 -18.07 -4.43
C ASN A 115 -1.63 -17.12 -3.25
N GLY A 116 -1.02 -17.63 -2.19
CA GLY A 116 -0.80 -16.89 -0.96
C GLY A 116 -2.06 -16.56 -0.17
N THR A 117 -1.82 -15.93 0.97
CA THR A 117 -2.82 -15.45 1.92
C THR A 117 -2.46 -14.04 2.35
N PHE A 118 -3.41 -13.12 2.22
CA PHE A 118 -3.34 -11.80 2.82
C PHE A 118 -3.79 -11.89 4.28
N LEU A 119 -2.84 -11.84 5.20
CA LEU A 119 -3.12 -11.76 6.63
C LEU A 119 -3.41 -10.31 7.00
N LEU A 120 -4.60 -10.03 7.53
CA LEU A 120 -5.02 -8.69 7.94
C LEU A 120 -5.48 -8.66 9.39
N LEU A 121 -4.95 -7.71 10.16
CA LEU A 121 -5.45 -7.43 11.50
C LEU A 121 -6.81 -6.70 11.44
N LYS A 122 -7.84 -7.22 12.10
CA LYS A 122 -9.19 -6.60 12.12
C LYS A 122 -9.16 -5.21 12.76
N ASN A 123 -8.56 -5.12 13.95
CA ASN A 123 -8.48 -3.90 14.75
C ASN A 123 -7.02 -3.53 14.97
N SER A 124 -6.39 -2.99 13.93
CA SER A 124 -5.03 -2.45 14.02
C SER A 124 -4.93 -1.41 15.13
N SER A 125 -3.86 -1.48 15.93
CA SER A 125 -3.59 -0.47 16.96
C SER A 125 -3.11 0.86 16.36
N CYS A 126 -2.78 0.85 15.07
CA CYS A 126 -2.27 1.97 14.32
C CYS A 126 -3.40 2.95 13.92
N LYS A 127 -3.59 3.98 14.74
CA LYS A 127 -4.46 5.13 14.40
C LYS A 127 -3.71 6.05 13.46
N THR A 128 -3.92 5.86 12.16
CA THR A 128 -3.30 6.69 11.12
C THR A 128 -4.34 7.31 10.21
N PHE A 129 -4.22 8.61 9.96
CA PHE A 129 -5.11 9.38 9.09
C PHE A 129 -4.31 10.09 8.01
N LEU A 130 -4.85 10.15 6.80
CA LEU A 130 -4.28 10.92 5.70
C LEU A 130 -5.13 12.16 5.43
N HIS A 131 -4.46 13.29 5.31
CA HIS A 131 -5.04 14.58 4.97
C HIS A 131 -4.43 15.10 3.67
N GLN A 132 -5.30 15.56 2.76
CA GLN A 132 -4.95 16.22 1.51
C GLN A 132 -5.84 17.45 1.36
N SER A 133 -5.33 18.53 0.77
CA SER A 133 -6.15 19.69 0.43
C SER A 133 -7.18 19.34 -0.64
N ASP A 134 -8.39 19.91 -0.57
CA ASP A 134 -9.46 19.62 -1.54
C ASP A 134 -9.09 20.00 -2.98
N SER A 135 -8.45 21.17 -3.14
CA SER A 135 -8.00 21.63 -4.45
C SER A 135 -6.77 22.54 -4.38
N ILE A 136 -6.04 22.59 -5.49
CA ILE A 136 -4.91 23.49 -5.72
C ILE A 136 -4.94 23.97 -7.16
N SER A 137 -4.54 25.21 -7.41
CA SER A 137 -4.54 25.80 -8.76
C SER A 137 -3.12 26.15 -9.21
N ALA A 138 -2.85 25.91 -10.49
CA ALA A 138 -1.60 26.26 -11.15
C ALA A 138 -1.89 27.06 -12.43
N GLN A 139 -0.99 27.98 -12.78
CA GLN A 139 -0.99 28.53 -14.14
C GLN A 139 -0.25 27.59 -15.09
N PRO A 140 -0.62 27.54 -16.39
CA PRO A 140 0.15 26.83 -17.41
C PRO A 140 1.63 27.26 -17.40
N GLY A 141 2.55 26.30 -17.47
CA GLY A 141 4.00 26.51 -17.33
C GLY A 141 4.48 26.72 -15.89
N GLY A 142 3.56 26.84 -14.91
CA GLY A 142 3.89 27.01 -13.50
C GLY A 142 4.39 25.72 -12.82
N SER A 143 4.61 25.81 -11.51
CA SER A 143 4.94 24.67 -10.66
C SER A 143 4.05 24.67 -9.43
N VAL A 144 3.65 23.48 -8.98
CA VAL A 144 2.88 23.26 -7.75
C VAL A 144 3.43 22.06 -6.99
N THR A 145 3.16 22.01 -5.70
CA THR A 145 3.51 20.85 -4.87
C THR A 145 2.25 20.31 -4.22
N LEU A 146 1.95 19.05 -4.47
CA LEU A 146 0.86 18.33 -3.81
C LEU A 146 1.39 17.74 -2.51
N ASN A 147 0.67 17.96 -1.40
CA ASN A 147 1.07 17.47 -0.08
C ASN A 147 0.07 16.45 0.45
N CYS A 148 0.59 15.38 1.03
CA CYS A 148 -0.16 14.37 1.75
C CYS A 148 0.38 14.32 3.19
N THR A 149 -0.45 14.71 4.16
CA THR A 149 -0.07 14.75 5.57
C THR A 149 -0.62 13.52 6.27
N MET A 150 0.27 12.72 6.84
CA MET A 150 -0.07 11.56 7.64
C MET A 150 0.02 11.91 9.13
N LEU A 151 -1.07 11.74 9.85
CA LEU A 151 -1.11 11.84 11.31
C LEU A 151 -1.11 10.43 11.89
N THR A 152 -0.11 10.09 12.71
CA THR A 152 0.04 8.75 13.30
C THR A 152 0.47 8.82 14.77
N GLY A 153 -0.01 7.89 15.59
CA GLY A 153 0.41 7.73 16.98
C GLY A 153 1.77 7.05 17.17
N THR A 154 2.39 6.52 16.11
CA THR A 154 3.63 5.73 16.19
C THR A 154 4.76 6.35 15.37
N VAL A 155 5.98 6.35 15.93
CA VAL A 155 7.20 6.90 15.29
C VAL A 155 7.77 5.98 14.21
N ASN A 156 7.33 4.73 14.14
CA ASN A 156 7.99 3.73 13.33
C ASN A 156 7.53 3.71 11.87
N GLY A 157 8.52 3.84 10.97
CA GLY A 157 8.54 3.10 9.71
C GLY A 157 9.09 3.89 8.53
N ASP A 158 9.98 3.27 7.77
CA ASP A 158 10.13 3.57 6.34
C ASP A 158 8.73 3.51 5.71
N HIS A 159 8.21 4.68 5.36
CA HIS A 159 6.90 4.80 4.75
C HIS A 159 7.08 4.75 3.24
N SER A 160 6.48 3.75 2.59
CA SER A 160 6.43 3.70 1.13
C SER A 160 5.21 4.48 0.66
N VAL A 161 5.46 5.57 -0.08
CA VAL A 161 4.42 6.50 -0.54
C VAL A 161 4.29 6.44 -2.06
N TYR A 162 3.05 6.37 -2.52
CA TYR A 162 2.70 6.33 -3.92
C TYR A 162 1.74 7.47 -4.23
N TRP A 163 1.87 8.07 -5.40
CA TRP A 163 0.94 9.08 -5.88
C TRP A 163 0.25 8.57 -7.13
N PHE A 164 -1.05 8.80 -7.27
CA PHE A 164 -1.78 8.43 -8.46
C PHE A 164 -2.79 9.50 -8.83
N ARG A 165 -2.87 9.84 -10.11
CA ARG A 165 -3.86 10.77 -10.64
C ARG A 165 -4.98 9.99 -11.30
N LYS A 166 -6.21 10.15 -10.85
CA LYS A 166 -7.39 9.59 -11.53
C LYS A 166 -7.68 10.40 -12.80
N ASN A 167 -7.77 9.74 -13.96
CA ASN A 167 -8.17 10.42 -15.19
C ASN A 167 -9.70 10.61 -15.22
N SER A 168 -10.16 11.73 -15.76
CA SER A 168 -11.58 12.11 -15.78
C SER A 168 -12.41 11.40 -16.86
N GLU A 169 -11.79 10.71 -17.82
CA GLU A 169 -12.48 10.14 -18.99
C GLU A 169 -12.97 8.70 -18.79
N GLY A 170 -13.75 8.44 -17.73
CA GLY A 170 -14.54 7.20 -17.61
C GLY A 170 -13.74 5.88 -17.57
N SER A 171 -12.41 5.96 -17.48
CA SER A 171 -11.54 4.81 -17.30
C SER A 171 -11.10 4.73 -15.84
N ASP A 172 -11.10 3.53 -15.26
CA ASP A 172 -10.47 3.25 -13.96
C ASP A 172 -8.92 3.39 -14.03
N LEU A 173 -8.41 4.01 -15.09
CA LEU A 173 -7.00 4.18 -15.42
C LEU A 173 -6.50 5.50 -14.82
N GLY A 174 -5.63 5.40 -13.82
CA GLY A 174 -4.87 6.53 -13.29
C GLY A 174 -3.43 6.53 -13.75
N THR A 175 -2.79 7.70 -13.76
CA THR A 175 -1.33 7.81 -13.92
C THR A 175 -0.67 7.60 -12.56
N LEU A 176 0.15 6.54 -12.44
CA LEU A 176 0.95 6.27 -11.24
C LEU A 176 2.25 7.07 -11.27
N TYR A 177 2.48 7.86 -10.24
CA TYR A 177 3.74 8.53 -9.94
C TYR A 177 4.38 7.79 -8.76
N THR A 178 5.35 6.94 -9.04
CA THR A 178 6.14 6.27 -8.00
C THR A 178 7.18 7.26 -7.50
N THR A 179 6.97 7.79 -6.30
CA THR A 179 8.01 8.54 -5.59
C THR A 179 8.32 7.77 -4.33
N THR A 180 9.36 6.92 -4.39
CA THR A 180 9.92 6.29 -3.19
C THR A 180 10.67 7.37 -2.39
N GLN A 181 9.94 8.19 -1.65
CA GLN A 181 10.52 8.98 -0.59
C GLN A 181 10.60 8.09 0.65
N SER A 182 11.78 7.51 0.89
CA SER A 182 12.15 7.05 2.23
C SER A 182 12.22 8.30 3.10
N GLY A 183 11.20 8.48 3.95
CA GLY A 183 11.13 9.51 4.99
C GLY A 183 10.82 10.93 4.52
N GLY A 184 9.54 11.33 4.57
CA GLY A 184 9.21 12.74 4.85
C GLY A 184 9.61 13.07 6.30
N PRO A 185 10.03 14.31 6.64
CA PRO A 185 10.44 14.65 8.00
C PRO A 185 9.22 14.57 8.92
N CYS A 186 9.05 13.43 9.58
CA CYS A 186 8.03 13.24 10.59
C CYS A 186 8.39 14.11 11.79
N ALA A 187 7.55 15.09 12.08
CA ALA A 187 7.71 15.96 13.23
C ALA A 187 6.63 15.63 14.27
N ARG A 188 6.97 15.80 15.55
CA ARG A 188 5.98 15.73 16.62
C ARG A 188 5.04 16.93 16.49
N SER A 189 3.72 16.71 16.50
CA SER A 189 2.77 17.81 16.43
C SER A 189 2.87 18.68 17.69
N PRO A 190 2.97 20.01 17.57
CA PRO A 190 3.03 20.89 18.73
C PRO A 190 1.61 21.18 19.26
N GLU A 191 0.99 20.24 19.99
CA GLU A 191 -0.24 20.49 20.77
C GLU A 191 -0.26 19.66 22.06
N ASP A 192 -0.93 20.17 23.11
CA ASP A 192 -1.09 19.64 24.48
C ASP A 192 -1.94 18.34 24.56
N GLY A 193 -1.65 17.37 23.70
CA GLY A 193 -2.37 16.10 23.59
C GLY A 193 -1.45 14.87 23.55
N PRO A 194 -2.01 13.64 23.47
CA PRO A 194 -1.23 12.42 23.29
C PRO A 194 -0.33 12.55 22.05
N ALA A 195 0.91 12.05 22.13
CA ALA A 195 1.94 12.32 21.12
C ALA A 195 1.56 11.84 19.71
N VAL A 196 1.05 12.75 18.87
CA VAL A 196 0.78 12.52 17.44
C VAL A 196 2.00 12.98 16.63
N HIS A 197 2.42 12.15 15.69
CA HIS A 197 3.46 12.45 14.71
C HIS A 197 2.80 12.84 13.40
N SER A 198 3.31 13.91 12.78
CA SER A 198 2.87 14.43 11.50
C SER A 198 3.98 14.24 10.47
N CYS A 199 3.72 13.47 9.42
CA CYS A 199 4.64 13.24 8.31
C CYS A 199 4.06 13.86 7.04
N VAL A 200 4.80 14.74 6.37
CA VAL A 200 4.37 15.39 5.12
C VAL A 200 5.13 14.79 3.94
N TYR A 201 4.38 14.23 2.99
CA TYR A 201 4.92 13.71 1.73
C TYR A 201 4.52 14.63 0.59
N SER A 202 5.50 15.02 -0.22
CA SER A 202 5.30 16.04 -1.26
C SER A 202 5.59 15.48 -2.65
N LEU A 203 4.66 15.71 -3.58
CA LEU A 203 4.84 15.47 -5.01
C LEU A 203 4.99 16.83 -5.74
N PRO A 204 6.22 17.23 -6.11
CA PRO A 204 6.43 18.44 -6.90
C PRO A 204 6.07 18.19 -8.37
N LYS A 205 5.23 19.05 -8.94
CA LYS A 205 4.90 19.07 -10.37
C LYS A 205 5.40 20.38 -10.97
N ARG A 206 6.30 20.28 -11.95
CA ARG A 206 6.85 21.42 -12.70
C ARG A 206 6.30 21.46 -14.12
N ASN A 207 6.36 22.64 -14.75
CA ASN A 207 5.89 22.90 -16.11
C ASN A 207 4.47 22.39 -16.33
N VAL A 208 3.55 22.78 -15.44
CA VAL A 208 2.18 22.28 -15.41
C VAL A 208 1.44 22.63 -16.70
N THR A 209 0.80 21.65 -17.34
CA THR A 209 -0.02 21.85 -18.55
C THR A 209 -1.49 21.58 -18.25
N VAL A 210 -2.40 21.97 -19.16
CA VAL A 210 -3.85 21.70 -18.98
C VAL A 210 -4.12 20.19 -18.83
N SER A 211 -3.33 19.34 -19.48
CA SER A 211 -3.42 17.88 -19.35
C SER A 211 -2.94 17.34 -18.01
N ASP A 212 -2.30 18.16 -17.17
CA ASP A 212 -1.95 17.81 -15.80
C ASP A 212 -3.15 17.93 -14.84
N ALA A 213 -4.21 18.66 -15.22
CA ALA A 213 -5.40 18.80 -14.39
C ALA A 213 -6.01 17.42 -14.04
N GLY A 214 -6.51 17.29 -12.82
CA GLY A 214 -7.09 16.04 -12.33
C GLY A 214 -6.98 15.88 -10.81
N THR A 215 -7.53 14.77 -10.29
CA THR A 215 -7.48 14.48 -8.85
C THR A 215 -6.31 13.55 -8.53
N TYR A 216 -5.38 14.04 -7.71
CA TYR A 216 -4.19 13.33 -7.26
C TYR A 216 -4.40 12.78 -5.87
N HIS A 217 -4.27 11.47 -5.71
CA HIS A 217 -4.36 10.77 -4.45
C HIS A 217 -2.98 10.28 -4.01
N CYS A 218 -2.71 10.32 -2.70
CA CYS A 218 -1.60 9.58 -2.12
C CYS A 218 -2.08 8.20 -1.64
N ALA A 219 -1.19 7.22 -1.67
CA ALA A 219 -1.32 5.95 -0.98
C ALA A 219 -0.06 5.75 -0.11
N VAL A 220 -0.25 5.56 1.19
CA VAL A 220 0.85 5.40 2.15
C VAL A 220 0.79 4.00 2.74
N ALA A 221 1.85 3.22 2.55
CA ALA A 221 2.05 1.94 3.20
C ALA A 221 2.61 2.18 4.62
N SER A 222 1.81 1.86 5.64
CA SER A 222 2.17 1.99 7.05
C SER A 222 1.43 0.94 7.87
N CYS A 223 2.07 0.40 8.92
CA CYS A 223 1.47 -0.59 9.82
C CYS A 223 0.82 -1.80 9.09
N GLY A 224 1.44 -2.28 8.01
CA GLY A 224 0.95 -3.44 7.25
C GLY A 224 -0.34 -3.21 6.46
N ARG A 225 -0.74 -1.94 6.27
CA ARG A 225 -1.90 -1.54 5.46
C ARG A 225 -1.49 -0.46 4.46
N ILE A 226 -2.26 -0.36 3.37
CA ILE A 226 -2.21 0.80 2.48
C ILE A 226 -3.36 1.73 2.86
N LEU A 227 -3.02 2.98 3.17
CA LEU A 227 -3.98 4.05 3.42
C LEU A 227 -4.11 4.91 2.16
N PHE A 228 -5.33 5.27 1.78
CA PHE A 228 -5.60 6.12 0.63
C PHE A 228 -6.02 7.52 1.08
N GLY A 229 -5.36 8.54 0.55
CA GLY A 229 -5.72 9.93 0.80
C GLY A 229 -7.00 10.33 0.03
N PRO A 230 -7.75 11.32 0.56
CA PRO A 230 -9.03 11.72 -0.02
C PRO A 230 -8.89 12.34 -1.42
N GLY A 231 -7.68 12.76 -1.81
CA GLY A 231 -7.36 13.33 -3.11
C GLY A 231 -7.34 14.85 -3.11
N THR A 232 -6.46 15.42 -3.94
CA THR A 232 -6.37 16.86 -4.21
C THR A 232 -6.64 17.12 -5.67
N ARG A 233 -7.61 17.98 -5.97
CA ARG A 233 -7.91 18.39 -7.35
C ARG A 233 -6.94 19.48 -7.81
N LEU A 234 -6.10 19.17 -8.79
CA LEU A 234 -5.26 20.15 -9.49
C LEU A 234 -6.06 20.81 -10.61
N ASN A 235 -6.31 22.11 -10.48
CA ASN A 235 -6.88 22.96 -11.52
C ASN A 235 -5.75 23.67 -12.27
N VAL A 236 -5.81 23.70 -13.61
CA VAL A 236 -4.80 24.37 -14.43
C VAL A 236 -5.48 25.43 -15.30
N GLY A 237 -5.14 26.69 -15.05
CA GLY A 237 -5.78 27.86 -15.66
C GLY A 237 -6.87 28.47 -14.77
N GLY A 238 -6.84 29.79 -14.63
CA GLY A 238 -7.81 30.55 -13.84
C GLY A 238 -9.12 30.81 -14.60
N SER A 239 -10.22 30.60 -13.89
CA SER A 239 -11.53 31.23 -14.03
C SER A 239 -11.58 32.48 -14.93
N HIS A 240 -12.34 32.42 -16.02
CA HIS A 240 -13.10 33.59 -16.44
C HIS A 240 -14.10 33.89 -15.33
N GLN A 241 -13.74 34.79 -14.43
CA GLN A 241 -14.74 35.56 -13.70
C GLN A 241 -15.22 36.60 -14.70
N GLU A 242 -16.35 36.32 -15.37
CA GLU A 242 -17.06 37.37 -16.08
C GLU A 242 -17.35 38.50 -15.08
N PRO A 243 -17.10 39.77 -15.44
CA PRO A 243 -17.53 40.88 -14.61
C PRO A 243 -19.05 40.83 -14.53
N GLY A 244 -19.57 40.45 -13.37
CA GLY A 244 -21.00 40.53 -13.07
C GLY A 244 -21.44 41.98 -13.21
N ASN A 245 -22.06 42.29 -14.34
CA ASN A 245 -22.88 43.47 -14.47
C ASN A 245 -24.01 43.36 -13.45
N ALA A 246 -24.02 44.30 -12.52
CA ALA A 246 -25.19 44.61 -11.73
C ALA A 246 -26.32 45.01 -12.69
N ALA A 247 -27.32 44.15 -12.82
CA ALA A 247 -28.63 44.53 -13.30
C ALA A 247 -29.67 43.80 -12.43
N ASP A 248 -30.28 44.62 -11.60
CA ASP A 248 -31.43 44.34 -10.77
C ASP A 248 -32.65 43.99 -11.63
N THR A 249 -33.22 42.80 -11.44
CA THR A 249 -34.64 42.57 -11.70
C THR A 249 -35.16 41.50 -10.75
N GLN A 250 -35.93 41.94 -9.76
CA GLN A 250 -36.92 41.12 -9.07
C GLN A 250 -37.89 40.48 -10.08
N VAL A 251 -38.40 39.29 -9.77
CA VAL A 251 -39.85 39.03 -9.59
C VAL A 251 -40.07 37.56 -9.17
N SER A 252 -41.03 37.42 -8.25
CA SER A 252 -41.72 36.26 -7.62
C SER A 252 -41.91 35.00 -8.49
N TYR A 253 -42.11 33.80 -7.93
CA TYR A 253 -43.36 33.32 -7.33
C TYR A 253 -43.20 32.17 -6.31
N LEU A 254 -44.05 32.24 -5.28
CA LEU A 254 -44.53 31.09 -4.50
C LEU A 254 -45.40 30.17 -5.37
N LYS A 255 -45.19 28.86 -5.25
CA LYS A 255 -46.23 27.86 -4.99
C LYS A 255 -45.60 26.60 -4.39
#